data_AF-A0A2H9ZVS3-F1
#
_entry.id   AF-A0A2H9ZVS3-F1
#
_cell.length_a   1.000
_cell.length_b   1.000
_cell.length_c   1.000
_cell.angle_alpha   90.00
_cell.angle_beta   90.00
_cell.angle_gamma   90.00
#
_symmetry.space_group_name_H-M   'P 1'
#
loop_
_entity.id
_entity.type
_entity.pdbx_description
1 polymer ?
#
loop_
_entity_poly.entity_id
_entity_poly.type
_entity_poly.pdbx_seq_one_letter_code
_entity_poly.pdbx_strand_id
1 'polypeptide(L)'
;MAKSALLIFLFLLAPLATADIVVETCKTIAAGDPLLNYKYCVSLFNSVPSSHNTDVKGLALISTQLATQKVKHVLADINNLLKSAQPGRNPKTGCLKTCEELYTDAINFLQHYLIVINTTSPPQNLKFLSSSSDSYIYIMLSIYPFLHCHG
;
A
#
# COMPACT_ATOMS: atom_id res chain seq x y z
N MET A 1 -10.14 -47.24 26.92
CA MET A 1 -10.68 -46.65 25.67
C MET A 1 -10.87 -45.12 25.74
N ALA A 2 -10.95 -44.50 26.93
CA ALA A 2 -11.13 -43.05 27.09
C ALA A 2 -9.94 -42.17 26.63
N LYS A 3 -8.68 -42.64 26.78
CA LYS A 3 -7.48 -41.89 26.33
C LYS A 3 -7.42 -41.69 24.81
N SER A 4 -7.86 -42.68 24.04
CA SER A 4 -7.86 -42.60 22.58
C SER A 4 -8.92 -41.63 22.07
N ALA A 5 -10.10 -41.61 22.71
CA ALA A 5 -11.15 -40.63 22.42
C ALA A 5 -10.74 -39.20 22.81
N LEU A 6 -10.01 -39.03 23.92
CA LEU A 6 -9.48 -37.74 24.38
C LEU A 6 -8.46 -37.15 23.39
N LEU A 7 -7.59 -37.99 22.82
CA LEU A 7 -6.60 -37.57 21.82
C LEU A 7 -7.26 -37.20 20.47
N ILE A 8 -8.31 -37.92 20.07
CA ILE A 8 -9.09 -37.60 18.86
C ILE A 8 -9.85 -36.27 19.05
N PHE A 9 -10.40 -36.02 20.25
CA PHE A 9 -11.10 -34.77 20.57
C PHE A 9 -10.14 -33.56 20.61
N LEU A 10 -8.91 -33.74 21.13
CA LEU A 10 -7.86 -32.72 21.10
C LEU A 10 -7.37 -32.38 19.68
N PHE A 11 -7.36 -33.36 18.77
CA PHE A 11 -6.95 -33.16 17.37
C PHE A 11 -8.02 -32.40 16.55
N LEU A 12 -9.30 -32.55 16.89
CA LEU A 12 -10.43 -31.81 16.30
C LEU A 12 -10.51 -30.34 16.79
N LEU A 13 -9.92 -30.04 17.94
CA LEU A 13 -9.83 -28.70 18.52
C LEU A 13 -8.59 -27.92 18.09
N ALA A 14 -7.70 -28.52 17.28
CA ALA A 14 -6.63 -27.78 16.66
C ALA A 14 -7.25 -26.74 15.71
N PRO A 15 -7.09 -25.43 15.96
CA PRO A 15 -7.52 -24.44 15.00
C PRO A 15 -6.79 -24.76 13.70
N LEU A 16 -7.57 -25.01 12.63
CA LEU A 16 -7.02 -25.11 11.29
C LEU A 16 -6.27 -23.79 11.08
N ALA A 17 -4.95 -23.81 11.16
CA ALA A 17 -4.13 -22.62 11.04
C ALA A 17 -4.26 -22.13 9.60
N THR A 18 -5.29 -21.32 9.34
CA THR A 18 -5.43 -20.59 8.10
C THR A 18 -4.22 -19.70 7.99
N ALA A 19 -3.44 -19.87 6.92
CA ALA A 19 -2.31 -19.01 6.66
C ALA A 19 -2.79 -17.54 6.65
N ASP A 20 -2.11 -16.70 7.40
CA ASP A 20 -2.43 -15.28 7.46
C ASP A 20 -2.19 -14.66 6.07
N ILE A 21 -3.27 -14.14 5.48
CA ILE A 21 -3.25 -13.58 4.13
C ILE A 21 -2.25 -12.42 4.00
N VAL A 22 -2.02 -11.65 5.05
CA VAL A 22 -1.02 -10.57 5.08
C VAL A 22 0.37 -11.17 4.99
N VAL A 23 0.65 -12.23 5.77
CA VAL A 23 1.95 -12.90 5.76
C VAL A 23 2.25 -13.50 4.39
N GLU A 24 1.30 -14.20 3.78
CA GLU A 24 1.50 -14.80 2.46
C GLU A 24 1.66 -13.75 1.35
N THR A 25 0.83 -12.71 1.39
CA THR A 25 0.89 -11.59 0.44
C THR A 25 2.23 -10.88 0.54
N CYS A 26 2.68 -10.54 1.74
CA CYS A 26 3.94 -9.84 1.94
C CYS A 26 5.17 -10.68 1.60
N LYS A 27 5.14 -12.00 1.83
CA LYS A 27 6.19 -12.91 1.36
C LYS A 27 6.28 -12.91 -0.17
N THR A 28 5.14 -12.97 -0.84
CA THR A 28 5.06 -12.97 -2.30
C THR A 28 5.57 -11.65 -2.89
N ILE A 29 5.17 -10.52 -2.31
CA ILE A 29 5.63 -9.19 -2.71
C ILE A 29 7.16 -9.08 -2.53
N ALA A 30 7.69 -9.45 -1.37
CA ALA A 30 9.12 -9.34 -1.08
C ALA A 30 10.00 -10.28 -1.91
N ALA A 31 9.44 -11.41 -2.38
CA ALA A 31 10.13 -12.29 -3.32
C ALA A 31 10.13 -11.75 -4.76
N GLY A 32 9.12 -10.95 -5.12
CA GLY A 32 8.95 -10.39 -6.46
C GLY A 32 9.66 -9.05 -6.70
N ASP A 33 9.89 -8.26 -5.65
CA ASP A 33 10.52 -6.95 -5.74
C ASP A 33 11.49 -6.71 -4.56
N PRO A 34 12.82 -6.60 -4.82
CA PRO A 34 13.82 -6.38 -3.77
C PRO A 34 13.70 -5.02 -3.07
N LEU A 35 13.00 -4.04 -3.66
CA LEU A 35 12.73 -2.75 -3.04
C LEU A 35 11.56 -2.83 -2.03
N LEU A 36 10.73 -3.87 -2.12
CA LEU A 36 9.58 -4.07 -1.25
C LEU A 36 9.92 -5.03 -0.10
N ASN A 37 10.37 -4.46 1.01
CA ASN A 37 10.73 -5.25 2.18
C ASN A 37 9.48 -5.86 2.85
N TYR A 38 9.53 -7.17 3.11
CA TYR A 38 8.52 -7.92 3.88
C TYR A 38 8.05 -7.20 5.14
N LYS A 39 8.98 -6.68 5.95
CA LYS A 39 8.68 -5.98 7.21
C LYS A 39 7.86 -4.71 6.99
N TYR A 40 8.15 -3.96 5.93
CA TYR A 40 7.39 -2.76 5.58
C TYR A 40 5.97 -3.13 5.15
N CYS A 41 5.84 -4.15 4.29
CA CYS A 41 4.54 -4.65 3.85
C CYS A 41 3.67 -5.10 5.04
N VAL A 42 4.22 -5.89 5.96
CA VAL A 42 3.49 -6.32 7.16
C VAL A 42 3.12 -5.13 8.03
N SER A 43 4.04 -4.19 8.25
CA SER A 43 3.74 -2.97 9.01
C SER A 43 2.64 -2.11 8.39
N LEU A 44 2.59 -2.05 7.05
CA LEU A 44 1.55 -1.32 6.32
C LEU A 44 0.18 -1.93 6.62
N PHE A 45 0.03 -3.25 6.48
CA PHE A 45 -1.26 -3.91 6.70
C PHE A 45 -1.64 -3.99 8.18
N ASN A 46 -0.68 -4.15 9.09
CA ASN A 46 -0.94 -4.13 10.53
C ASN A 46 -1.45 -2.78 11.05
N SER A 47 -1.27 -1.69 10.28
CA SER A 47 -1.88 -0.40 10.60
C SER A 47 -3.41 -0.40 10.45
N VAL A 48 -3.96 -1.42 9.77
CA VAL A 48 -5.39 -1.62 9.54
C VAL A 48 -5.78 -3.02 10.04
N PRO A 49 -6.38 -3.15 11.24
CA PRO A 49 -6.66 -4.46 11.85
C PRO A 49 -7.49 -5.41 10.98
N SER A 50 -8.37 -4.90 10.12
CA SER A 50 -9.19 -5.71 9.20
C SER A 50 -8.39 -6.36 8.05
N SER A 51 -7.12 -6.00 7.85
CA SER A 51 -6.29 -6.56 6.77
C SER A 51 -6.08 -8.07 6.88
N HIS A 52 -6.09 -8.64 8.08
CA HIS A 52 -5.91 -10.09 8.27
C HIS A 52 -7.17 -10.90 7.94
N ASN A 53 -8.33 -10.24 7.82
CA ASN A 53 -9.64 -10.88 7.68
C ASN A 53 -10.27 -10.54 6.32
N THR A 54 -9.45 -10.33 5.30
CA THR A 54 -9.90 -9.97 3.95
C THR A 54 -9.22 -10.81 2.89
N ASP A 55 -9.65 -10.70 1.63
CA ASP A 55 -9.02 -11.37 0.51
C ASP A 55 -7.95 -10.49 -0.16
N VAL A 56 -7.28 -11.00 -1.19
CA VAL A 56 -6.26 -10.25 -1.94
C VAL A 56 -6.82 -8.94 -2.51
N LYS A 57 -8.11 -8.91 -2.91
CA LYS A 57 -8.78 -7.68 -3.37
C LYS A 57 -8.97 -6.68 -2.23
N GLY A 58 -9.35 -7.14 -1.05
CA GLY A 58 -9.42 -6.31 0.14
C GLY A 58 -8.07 -5.72 0.55
N LEU A 59 -6.99 -6.51 0.46
CA LEU A 59 -5.64 -6.00 0.65
C LEU A 59 -5.28 -4.92 -0.38
N ALA A 60 -5.63 -5.11 -1.66
CA ALA A 60 -5.43 -4.11 -2.70
C ALA A 60 -6.19 -2.79 -2.43
N LEU A 61 -7.43 -2.89 -1.93
CA LEU A 61 -8.22 -1.72 -1.54
C LEU A 61 -7.58 -0.98 -0.36
N ILE A 62 -7.20 -1.72 0.68
CA ILE A 62 -6.56 -1.15 1.88
C ILE A 62 -5.26 -0.44 1.48
N SER A 63 -4.38 -1.08 0.71
CA SER A 63 -3.11 -0.48 0.29
C SER A 63 -3.32 0.79 -0.55
N THR A 64 -4.30 0.77 -1.46
CA THR A 64 -4.62 1.92 -2.32
C THR A 64 -5.20 3.08 -1.51
N GLN A 65 -6.05 2.79 -0.52
CA GLN A 65 -6.59 3.80 0.38
C GLN A 65 -5.49 4.45 1.24
N LEU A 66 -4.60 3.64 1.82
CA LEU A 66 -3.45 4.13 2.59
C LEU A 66 -2.53 5.01 1.72
N ALA A 67 -2.26 4.59 0.48
CA ALA A 67 -1.49 5.39 -0.48
C ALA A 67 -2.19 6.73 -0.79
N THR A 68 -3.50 6.72 -1.03
CA THR A 68 -4.28 7.94 -1.30
C THR A 68 -4.19 8.92 -0.14
N GLN A 69 -4.32 8.43 1.10
CA GLN A 69 -4.19 9.26 2.30
C GLN A 69 -2.78 9.87 2.42
N LYS A 70 -1.74 9.07 2.16
CA LYS A 70 -0.35 9.54 2.21
C LYS A 70 -0.06 10.61 1.16
N VAL A 71 -0.47 10.39 -0.09
CA VAL A 71 -0.26 11.35 -1.20
C VAL A 71 -1.01 12.65 -0.92
N LYS A 72 -2.24 12.61 -0.39
CA LYS A 72 -2.99 13.81 0.03
C LYS A 72 -2.27 14.60 1.12
N HIS A 73 -1.70 13.92 2.11
CA HIS A 73 -0.91 14.59 3.15
C HIS A 73 0.31 15.30 2.56
N VAL A 74 1.05 14.63 1.67
CA VAL A 74 2.22 15.22 1.03
C VAL A 74 1.84 16.40 0.14
N LEU A 75 0.73 16.33 -0.60
CA LEU A 75 0.21 17.45 -1.37
C LEU A 75 -0.15 18.64 -0.46
N ALA A 76 -0.74 18.38 0.71
CA ALA A 76 -1.02 19.43 1.68
C ALA A 76 0.28 20.09 2.20
N ASP A 77 1.32 19.31 2.46
CA ASP A 77 2.65 19.81 2.86
C ASP A 77 3.27 20.68 1.75
N ILE A 78 3.23 20.21 0.49
CA ILE A 78 3.70 20.96 -0.68
C ILE A 78 2.96 22.30 -0.79
N ASN A 79 1.64 22.28 -0.65
CA ASN A 79 0.82 23.49 -0.71
C ASN A 79 1.14 24.48 0.42
N ASN A 80 1.46 23.99 1.61
CA ASN A 80 1.89 24.84 2.72
C ASN A 80 3.28 25.44 2.47
N LEU A 81 4.20 24.67 1.88
CA LEU A 81 5.52 25.16 1.46
C LEU A 81 5.40 26.23 0.35
N LEU A 82 4.49 26.04 -0.62
CA LEU A 82 4.23 27.04 -1.66
C LEU A 82 3.62 28.34 -1.10
N LYS A 83 2.69 28.25 -0.15
CA LYS A 83 2.09 29.42 0.50
C LYS A 83 3.08 30.21 1.34
N SER A 84 4.03 29.54 1.97
CA SER A 84 5.09 30.16 2.78
C SER A 84 6.27 30.66 1.96
N ALA A 85 6.41 30.22 0.71
CA ALA A 85 7.46 30.70 -0.18
C ALA A 85 7.18 32.14 -0.64
N GLN A 86 8.16 33.03 -0.45
CA GLN A 86 8.09 34.37 -1.03
C GLN A 86 8.18 34.30 -2.56
N PRO A 87 7.24 34.91 -3.31
CA PRO A 87 7.28 34.94 -4.77
C PRO A 87 8.63 35.45 -5.28
N GLY A 88 9.29 34.69 -6.15
CA GLY A 88 10.54 35.08 -6.81
C GLY A 88 11.82 35.01 -5.96
N ARG A 89 11.76 34.60 -4.69
CA ARG A 89 12.97 34.46 -3.82
C ARG A 89 13.32 33.02 -3.43
N ASN A 90 12.37 32.08 -3.49
CA ASN A 90 12.65 30.70 -3.18
C ASN A 90 13.02 29.94 -4.47
N PRO A 91 14.28 29.51 -4.66
CA PRO A 91 14.69 28.75 -5.85
C PRO A 91 13.93 27.42 -5.97
N LYS A 92 13.31 26.93 -4.88
CA LYS A 92 12.55 25.69 -4.85
C LYS A 92 11.09 25.84 -5.31
N THR A 93 10.57 27.05 -5.53
CA THR A 93 9.15 27.25 -5.91
C THR A 93 8.80 26.54 -7.23
N GLY A 94 9.71 26.53 -8.20
CA GLY A 94 9.51 25.81 -9.47
C GLY A 94 9.33 24.31 -9.24
N CYS A 95 10.26 23.69 -8.51
CA CYS A 95 10.13 22.29 -8.13
C CYS A 95 8.82 22.03 -7.36
N LEU A 96 8.50 22.84 -6.36
CA LEU A 96 7.33 22.59 -5.51
C LEU A 96 6.03 22.59 -6.32
N LYS A 97 5.91 23.42 -7.36
CA LYS A 97 4.78 23.37 -8.31
C LYS A 97 4.76 22.08 -9.13
N THR A 98 5.90 21.64 -9.63
CA THR A 98 6.00 20.35 -10.32
C THR A 98 5.60 19.19 -9.40
N CYS A 99 6.03 19.22 -8.13
CA CYS A 99 5.58 18.25 -7.15
C CYS A 99 4.06 18.36 -6.89
N GLU A 100 3.50 19.56 -6.78
CA GLU A 100 2.06 19.77 -6.61
C GLU A 100 1.26 19.11 -7.73
N GLU A 101 1.66 19.31 -8.99
CA GLU A 101 1.04 18.69 -10.17
C GLU A 101 1.14 17.15 -10.13
N LEU A 102 2.33 16.61 -9.90
CA LEU A 102 2.56 15.16 -9.83
C LEU A 102 1.73 14.49 -8.72
N TYR A 103 1.64 15.12 -7.55
CA TYR A 103 0.85 14.56 -6.44
C TYR A 103 -0.66 14.72 -6.66
N THR A 104 -1.09 15.75 -7.38
CA THR A 104 -2.49 15.89 -7.81
C THR A 104 -2.88 14.79 -8.78
N ASP A 105 -2.05 14.52 -9.79
CA ASP A 105 -2.26 13.44 -10.75
C ASP A 105 -2.26 12.06 -10.09
N ALA A 106 -1.35 11.85 -9.13
CA ALA A 106 -1.30 10.61 -8.36
C ALA A 106 -2.59 10.37 -7.57
N ILE A 107 -3.21 11.42 -6.99
CA ILE A 107 -4.51 11.29 -6.31
C ILE A 107 -5.59 10.89 -7.31
N ASN A 108 -5.66 11.55 -8.46
CA ASN A 108 -6.66 11.26 -9.49
C ASN A 108 -6.56 9.81 -9.97
N PHE A 109 -5.34 9.33 -10.22
CA PHE A 109 -5.13 7.95 -10.58
C PHE A 109 -5.55 6.99 -9.47
N LEU A 110 -5.10 7.22 -8.22
CA LEU A 110 -5.42 6.33 -7.10
C LEU A 110 -6.94 6.23 -6.89
N GLN A 111 -7.66 7.33 -7.05
CA GLN A 111 -9.12 7.35 -7.01
C GLN A 111 -9.76 6.57 -8.15
N HIS A 112 -9.25 6.72 -9.38
CA HIS A 112 -9.70 5.92 -10.51
C HIS A 112 -9.45 4.43 -10.27
N TYR A 113 -8.27 4.08 -9.75
CA TYR A 113 -7.89 2.71 -9.47
C TYR A 113 -8.75 2.07 -8.37
N LEU A 114 -9.15 2.82 -7.33
CA LEU A 114 -10.13 2.35 -6.35
C LEU A 114 -11.47 1.96 -7.01
N ILE A 115 -11.93 2.74 -8.00
CA ILE A 115 -13.15 2.42 -8.76
C ILE A 115 -12.95 1.11 -9.51
N VAL A 116 -11.82 0.96 -10.23
CA VAL A 116 -11.49 -0.24 -10.99
C VAL A 116 -11.44 -1.48 -10.10
N ILE A 117 -10.79 -1.43 -8.94
CA ILE A 117 -10.73 -2.57 -8.01
C ILE A 117 -12.14 -2.93 -7.52
N ASN A 118 -12.97 -1.95 -7.18
CA ASN A 118 -14.32 -2.20 -6.70
C ASN A 118 -15.21 -2.85 -7.76
N THR A 119 -15.13 -2.38 -9.01
CA THR A 119 -16.00 -2.83 -10.11
C THR A 119 -15.53 -4.11 -10.79
N THR A 120 -14.24 -4.47 -10.69
CA THR A 120 -13.69 -5.66 -11.34
C THR A 120 -13.76 -6.88 -10.40
N SER A 121 -13.96 -8.07 -10.97
CA SER A 121 -13.75 -9.33 -10.24
C SER A 121 -12.31 -9.39 -9.71
N PRO A 122 -12.08 -9.94 -8.51
CA PRO A 122 -10.76 -9.92 -7.90
C PRO A 122 -9.74 -10.54 -8.87
N PRO A 123 -8.62 -9.86 -9.18
CA PRO A 123 -7.50 -10.55 -9.80
C PRO A 123 -7.06 -11.59 -8.79
N GLN A 124 -7.28 -12.87 -9.12
CA GLN A 124 -6.90 -14.01 -8.28
C GLN A 124 -5.37 -14.14 -8.13
N ASN A 125 -4.62 -13.23 -8.74
CA ASN A 125 -3.18 -13.28 -8.82
C ASN A 125 -2.56 -12.16 -7.98
N LEU A 126 -1.76 -12.56 -6.99
CA LEU A 126 -0.87 -11.69 -6.21
C LEU A 126 0.13 -10.92 -7.08
N LYS A 127 0.39 -11.40 -8.31
CA LYS A 127 1.08 -10.61 -9.34
C LYS A 127 0.36 -9.29 -9.60
N PHE A 128 -0.93 -9.14 -9.45
CA PHE A 128 -1.55 -7.82 -9.59
C PHE A 128 -1.06 -6.79 -8.55
N LEU A 129 -0.61 -7.25 -7.37
CA LEU A 129 0.00 -6.38 -6.36
C LEU A 129 1.50 -6.10 -6.63
N SER A 130 2.20 -6.98 -7.36
CA SER A 130 3.66 -6.90 -7.58
C SER A 130 4.10 -6.65 -9.03
N SER A 131 3.31 -7.08 -10.01
CA SER A 131 3.48 -7.03 -11.46
C SER A 131 2.71 -5.89 -12.10
N SER A 132 1.96 -5.11 -11.33
CA SER A 132 1.30 -3.96 -11.88
C SER A 132 2.32 -2.84 -12.02
N SER A 133 2.96 -2.87 -13.18
CA SER A 133 3.37 -1.66 -13.89
C SER A 133 2.22 -0.62 -13.97
N ASP A 134 0.97 -1.01 -13.70
CA ASP A 134 -0.23 -0.17 -13.66
C ASP A 134 -0.78 0.07 -12.23
N SER A 135 -0.08 -0.29 -11.15
CA SER A 135 -0.56 -0.09 -9.76
C SER A 135 0.59 0.20 -8.82
N TYR A 136 1.00 1.47 -8.79
CA TYR A 136 0.96 2.39 -7.64
C TYR A 136 1.47 1.98 -6.25
N ILE A 137 1.77 0.71 -5.99
CA ILE A 137 2.70 0.29 -4.95
C ILE A 137 4.10 0.86 -5.24
N TYR A 138 4.44 1.07 -6.52
CA TYR A 138 5.60 1.87 -6.98
C TYR A 138 5.52 3.37 -6.66
N ILE A 139 4.34 3.93 -6.39
CA ILE A 139 4.24 5.33 -5.94
C ILE A 139 4.74 5.50 -4.50
N MET A 140 4.76 4.42 -3.69
CA MET A 140 5.51 4.42 -2.43
C MET A 140 7.04 4.44 -2.63
N LEU A 141 7.57 4.11 -3.83
CA LEU A 141 8.96 4.40 -4.19
C LEU A 141 9.15 5.84 -4.71
N SER A 142 8.10 6.51 -5.14
CA SER A 142 8.09 7.93 -5.58
C SER A 142 8.15 8.95 -4.44
N ILE A 143 8.68 8.58 -3.26
CA ILE A 143 9.39 9.51 -2.36
C ILE A 143 10.72 9.95 -3.01
N TYR A 144 11.17 9.30 -4.08
CA TYR A 144 12.37 9.67 -4.85
C TYR A 144 12.40 11.11 -5.45
N PRO A 145 11.31 11.77 -5.85
CA PRO A 145 11.35 13.16 -6.33
C PRO A 145 11.64 14.18 -5.22
N PHE A 146 11.36 13.85 -3.94
CA PHE A 146 11.84 14.69 -2.83
C PHE A 146 13.37 14.71 -2.75
N LEU A 147 14.04 13.66 -3.24
CA LEU A 147 15.51 13.60 -3.29
C LEU A 147 16.09 14.47 -4.42
N HIS A 148 15.35 14.68 -5.50
CA HIS A 148 15.83 15.45 -6.67
C HIS A 148 15.58 16.96 -6.56
N CYS A 149 14.69 17.38 -5.67
CA CYS A 149 14.35 18.78 -5.43
C CYS A 149 15.07 19.42 -4.24
N HIS A 150 15.87 18.64 -3.53
CA HIS A 150 16.61 19.07 -2.35
C HIS A 150 18.10 19.32 -2.62
N GLY A 151 18.55 19.17 -3.88
CA GLY A 151 19.87 19.57 -4.37
C GLY A 151 19.92 21.04 -4.70
#